data_AF-A0AB73B652-F1
#
_entry.id   AF-A0AB73B652-F1
#
_cell.length_a   1.000
_cell.length_b   1.000
_cell.length_c   1.000
_cell.angle_alpha   90.00
_cell.angle_beta   90.00
_cell.angle_gamma   90.00
#
_symmetry.space_group_name_H-M   'P 1'
#
loop_
_entity.id
_entity.type
_entity.pdbx_description
1 polymer ?
#
loop_
_entity_poly.entity_id
_entity_poly.type
_entity_poly.pdbx_seq_one_letter_code
_entity_poly.pdbx_strand_id
1 'polypeptide(L)'
;MRYPVRTLVVHVILFFFVFVSFILPVVLGGSALVPVRLSGTIGIALSLAVLVDCARHFFAPAQARSRGLRILSGLGALAQIIGWAVWIYIYSNITSVGATPFRIGTFALSVGAVVSLFVIAIAALDLRSPAAPEPSPRPRRRPRRDPRQQPR
;
A
#
# COMPACT_ATOMS: atom_id res chain seq x y z
N MET A 1 -3.04 9.54 12.57
CA MET A 1 -3.66 8.24 12.24
C MET A 1 -2.64 7.11 12.43
N ARG A 2 -3.06 5.93 12.89
CA ARG A 2 -2.20 4.72 12.93
C ARG A 2 -1.84 4.33 11.48
N TYR A 3 -0.58 3.94 11.23
CA TYR A 3 -0.08 3.51 9.91
C TYR A 3 -1.01 2.55 9.15
N PRO A 4 -1.54 1.46 9.76
CA PRO A 4 -2.45 0.54 9.05
C PRO A 4 -3.75 1.21 8.59
N VAL A 5 -4.29 2.19 9.33
CA VAL A 5 -5.50 2.94 8.90
C VAL A 5 -5.20 3.76 7.65
N ARG A 6 -4.08 4.49 7.64
CA ARG A 6 -3.70 5.30 6.49
C ARG A 6 -3.47 4.44 5.26
N THR A 7 -2.72 3.35 5.41
CA THR A 7 -2.44 2.40 4.31
C THR A 7 -3.72 1.76 3.78
N LEU A 8 -4.64 1.35 4.67
CA LEU A 8 -5.94 0.80 4.29
C LEU A 8 -6.74 1.79 3.42
N VAL A 9 -6.93 3.02 3.91
CA VAL A 9 -7.70 4.04 3.18
C VAL A 9 -7.12 4.28 1.78
N VAL A 10 -5.80 4.43 1.67
CA VAL A 10 -5.18 4.72 0.38
C VAL A 10 -5.29 3.54 -0.59
N HIS A 11 -5.15 2.30 -0.14
CA HIS A 11 -5.26 1.14 -1.03
C HIS A 11 -6.71 0.85 -1.40
N VAL A 12 -7.69 1.15 -0.53
CA VAL A 12 -9.11 1.11 -0.89
C VAL A 12 -9.40 2.12 -2.00
N ILE A 13 -8.91 3.35 -1.89
CA ILE A 13 -9.08 4.38 -2.92
C ILE A 13 -8.41 3.95 -4.22
N LEU A 14 -7.16 3.49 -4.19
CA LEU A 14 -6.44 3.01 -5.37
C LEU A 14 -7.17 1.85 -6.04
N PHE A 15 -7.61 0.86 -5.25
CA PHE A 15 -8.38 -0.28 -5.76
C PHE A 15 -9.69 0.19 -6.42
N PHE A 16 -10.42 1.09 -5.77
CA PHE A 16 -11.66 1.63 -6.31
C PHE A 16 -11.44 2.35 -7.64
N PHE A 17 -10.38 3.15 -7.76
CA PHE A 17 -10.01 3.83 -9.01
C PHE A 17 -9.73 2.84 -10.14
N VAL A 18 -8.98 1.77 -9.87
CA VAL A 18 -8.71 0.71 -10.85
C VAL A 18 -9.98 -0.06 -11.20
N PHE A 19 -10.80 -0.38 -10.19
CA PHE A 19 -12.03 -1.12 -10.40
C PHE A 19 -13.01 -0.35 -11.29
N VAL A 20 -13.30 0.91 -10.95
CA VAL A 20 -14.28 1.73 -11.68
C VAL A 20 -13.76 2.17 -13.05
N SER A 21 -12.48 2.53 -13.15
CA SER A 21 -11.96 3.18 -14.37
C SER A 21 -11.32 2.20 -15.35
N PHE A 22 -11.08 0.95 -14.92
CA PHE A 22 -10.43 -0.06 -15.74
C PHE A 22 -11.18 -1.40 -15.76
N ILE A 23 -11.47 -2.01 -14.60
CA ILE A 23 -12.13 -3.33 -14.58
C ILE A 23 -13.57 -3.24 -15.14
N LEU A 24 -14.35 -2.28 -14.64
CA LEU A 24 -15.75 -2.13 -15.02
C LEU A 24 -15.93 -1.84 -16.52
N PRO A 25 -15.20 -0.89 -17.15
CA PRO A 25 -15.35 -0.60 -18.58
C PRO A 25 -14.81 -1.71 -19.49
N VAL A 26 -13.76 -2.44 -19.06
CA VAL A 26 -13.23 -3.59 -19.79
C VAL A 26 -14.22 -4.77 -19.78
N VAL A 27 -14.89 -5.01 -18.65
CA VAL A 27 -15.86 -6.12 -18.50
C VAL A 27 -17.22 -5.79 -19.13
N LEU A 28 -17.70 -4.56 -18.96
CA LEU A 28 -19.05 -4.15 -19.40
C LEU A 28 -19.07 -3.53 -20.80
N GLY A 29 -17.93 -3.42 -21.48
CA GLY A 29 -17.83 -2.85 -22.83
C GLY A 29 -18.16 -1.35 -22.84
N GLY A 30 -17.29 -0.53 -22.26
CA GLY A 30 -17.50 0.90 -22.10
C GLY A 30 -16.41 1.77 -22.72
N SER A 31 -16.76 2.50 -23.78
CA SER A 31 -16.01 3.63 -24.32
C SER A 31 -16.00 4.79 -23.33
N ALA A 32 -14.91 4.94 -22.59
CA ALA A 32 -14.71 6.05 -21.66
C ALA A 32 -13.33 6.69 -21.89
N LEU A 33 -13.21 7.45 -22.98
CA LEU A 33 -11.95 8.09 -23.40
C LEU A 33 -11.48 9.25 -22.50
N VAL A 34 -12.38 9.85 -21.73
CA VAL A 34 -12.07 11.00 -20.84
C VAL A 34 -11.76 10.55 -19.40
N PRO A 35 -12.49 9.58 -18.80
CA PRO A 35 -12.20 9.11 -17.45
C PRO A 35 -10.80 8.56 -17.28
N VAL A 36 -10.24 7.84 -18.28
CA VAL A 36 -8.96 7.14 -18.11
C VAL A 36 -7.77 8.09 -17.94
N ARG A 37 -7.76 9.24 -18.65
CA ARG A 37 -6.66 10.21 -18.49
C ARG A 37 -6.68 10.84 -17.10
N LEU A 38 -7.86 11.24 -16.62
CA LEU A 38 -8.03 11.84 -15.30
C LEU A 38 -7.80 10.81 -14.18
N SER A 39 -8.40 9.62 -14.30
CA SER A 39 -8.25 8.54 -13.32
C SER A 39 -6.82 8.03 -13.28
N GLY A 40 -6.15 7.95 -14.43
CA GLY A 40 -4.77 7.52 -14.54
C GLY A 40 -3.79 8.51 -13.92
N THR A 41 -3.94 9.81 -14.16
CA THR A 41 -3.06 10.83 -13.55
C THR A 41 -3.25 10.88 -12.03
N ILE A 42 -4.49 10.84 -11.55
CA ILE A 42 -4.78 10.79 -10.10
C ILE A 42 -4.24 9.49 -9.50
N GLY A 43 -4.42 8.36 -10.18
CA GLY A 43 -3.90 7.05 -9.77
C GLY A 43 -2.37 7.07 -9.62
N ILE A 44 -1.65 7.62 -10.61
CA ILE A 44 -0.19 7.77 -10.55
C ILE A 44 0.22 8.66 -9.37
N ALA A 45 -0.44 9.80 -9.18
CA ALA A 45 -0.11 10.72 -8.08
C ALA A 45 -0.29 10.05 -6.71
N LEU A 46 -1.38 9.31 -6.51
CA LEU A 46 -1.64 8.55 -5.30
C LEU A 46 -0.60 7.44 -5.09
N SER A 47 -0.24 6.70 -6.13
CA SER A 47 0.78 5.65 -6.04
C SER A 47 2.17 6.21 -5.75
N LEU A 48 2.53 7.37 -6.31
CA LEU A 48 3.77 8.07 -5.96
C LEU A 48 3.78 8.50 -4.49
N ALA A 49 2.67 9.03 -3.98
CA ALA A 49 2.55 9.39 -2.57
C ALA A 49 2.74 8.16 -1.66
N VAL A 50 2.17 7.00 -2.02
CA VAL A 50 2.38 5.73 -1.33
C VAL A 50 3.85 5.30 -1.37
N LEU A 51 4.50 5.42 -2.53
CA LEU A 51 5.90 5.02 -2.69
C LEU A 51 6.83 5.88 -1.83
N VAL A 52 6.64 7.20 -1.83
CA VAL A 52 7.38 8.15 -0.99
C VAL A 52 7.16 7.86 0.49
N ASP A 53 5.92 7.57 0.88
CA ASP A 53 5.58 7.23 2.26
C ASP A 53 6.26 5.92 2.72
N CYS A 54 6.25 4.90 1.85
CA CYS A 54 6.94 3.64 2.10
C CYS A 54 8.46 3.86 2.25
N ALA A 55 9.06 4.64 1.35
CA ALA A 55 10.50 4.92 1.36
C ALA A 55 10.92 5.69 2.63
N ARG A 56 10.18 6.75 3.01
CA ARG A 56 10.49 7.58 4.19
C ARG A 56 10.42 6.81 5.50
N HIS A 57 9.53 5.83 5.60
CA HIS A 57 9.32 5.08 6.83
C HIS A 57 9.94 3.67 6.79
N PHE A 58 10.63 3.29 5.72
CA PHE A 58 11.14 1.93 5.55
C PHE A 58 12.13 1.50 6.64
N PHE A 59 12.99 2.43 7.06
CA PHE A 59 14.06 2.19 8.04
C PHE A 59 13.69 2.58 9.47
N ALA A 60 12.43 2.96 9.74
CA ALA A 60 12.01 3.41 11.06
C ALA A 60 11.89 2.23 12.06
N PRO A 61 12.72 2.16 13.13
CA PRO A 61 12.77 1.01 14.04
C PRO A 61 11.49 0.81 14.86
N ALA A 62 10.74 1.89 15.15
CA ALA A 62 9.48 1.85 15.89
C ALA A 62 8.35 1.08 15.16
N GLN A 63 8.56 0.67 13.91
CA GLN A 63 7.49 0.17 13.02
C GLN A 63 7.83 -1.16 12.34
N ALA A 64 8.77 -1.92 12.91
CA ALA A 64 9.25 -3.21 12.39
C ALA A 64 8.11 -4.21 12.08
N ARG A 65 7.03 -4.22 12.90
CA ARG A 65 5.85 -5.07 12.68
C ARG A 65 5.14 -4.80 11.34
N SER A 66 5.18 -3.56 10.87
CA SER A 66 4.51 -3.12 9.63
C SER A 66 5.40 -3.15 8.39
N ARG A 67 6.66 -3.63 8.51
CA ARG A 67 7.67 -3.56 7.43
C ARG A 67 7.25 -4.34 6.17
N GLY A 68 6.68 -5.53 6.35
CA GLY A 68 6.17 -6.35 5.24
C GLY A 68 5.01 -5.67 4.48
N LEU A 69 4.10 -5.01 5.22
CA LEU A 69 3.01 -4.25 4.64
C LEU A 69 3.52 -3.08 3.76
N ARG A 70 4.66 -2.47 4.11
CA ARG A 70 5.26 -1.38 3.30
C ARG A 70 5.90 -1.89 2.03
N ILE A 71 6.59 -3.03 2.10
CA ILE A 71 7.20 -3.65 0.92
C ILE A 71 6.10 -3.99 -0.08
N LEU A 72 5.05 -4.65 0.40
CA LEU A 72 3.92 -5.04 -0.43
C LEU A 72 3.20 -3.81 -1.00
N SER A 73 2.98 -2.79 -0.19
CA SER A 73 2.40 -1.52 -0.61
C SER A 73 3.25 -0.79 -1.65
N GLY A 74 4.58 -0.75 -1.49
CA GLY A 74 5.50 -0.15 -2.44
C GLY A 74 5.52 -0.90 -3.78
N LEU A 75 5.52 -2.24 -3.76
CA LEU A 75 5.44 -3.06 -4.97
C LEU A 75 4.10 -2.85 -5.69
N GLY A 76 2.99 -2.80 -4.96
CA GLY A 76 1.67 -2.49 -5.51
C GLY A 76 1.62 -1.12 -6.16
N ALA A 77 2.17 -0.11 -5.49
CA ALA A 77 2.26 1.24 -6.03
C ALA A 77 3.10 1.32 -7.32
N LEU A 78 4.24 0.63 -7.38
CA LEU A 78 5.07 0.56 -8.59
C LEU A 78 4.32 -0.08 -9.76
N ALA A 79 3.67 -1.23 -9.52
CA ALA A 79 2.85 -1.90 -10.54
C ALA A 79 1.72 -0.98 -11.04
N GLN A 80 1.10 -0.21 -10.13
CA GLN A 80 0.04 0.73 -10.43
C GLN A 80 0.51 1.91 -11.29
N ILE A 81 1.70 2.46 -10.99
CA ILE A 81 2.32 3.53 -11.79
C ILE A 81 2.58 3.04 -13.22
N ILE A 82 3.21 1.87 -13.36
CA ILE A 82 3.52 1.26 -14.67
C ILE A 82 2.23 1.02 -15.45
N GLY A 83 1.22 0.42 -14.81
CA GLY A 83 -0.08 0.15 -15.44
C GLY A 83 -0.76 1.41 -15.95
N TRP A 84 -0.86 2.45 -15.12
CA TRP A 84 -1.49 3.70 -15.52
C TRP A 84 -0.69 4.46 -16.58
N ALA A 85 0.64 4.50 -16.48
CA ALA A 85 1.49 5.16 -17.47
C ALA A 85 1.37 4.51 -18.85
N VAL A 86 1.40 3.17 -18.91
CA VAL A 86 1.21 2.42 -20.17
C VAL A 86 -0.20 2.63 -20.74
N TRP A 87 -1.22 2.69 -19.89
CA TRP A 87 -2.59 2.96 -20.32
C TRP A 87 -2.77 4.39 -20.87
N ILE A 88 -2.20 5.40 -20.22
CA ILE A 88 -2.20 6.77 -20.74
C ILE A 88 -1.47 6.84 -22.09
N TYR A 89 -0.35 6.12 -22.23
CA TYR A 89 0.40 6.01 -23.49
C TYR A 89 -0.44 5.38 -24.61
N ILE A 90 -1.10 4.23 -24.38
CA ILE A 90 -1.97 3.58 -25.37
C ILE A 90 -3.11 4.52 -25.79
N TYR A 91 -3.72 5.22 -24.84
CA TYR A 91 -4.77 6.20 -25.14
C TYR A 91 -4.28 7.43 -25.91
N SER A 92 -3.00 7.75 -25.86
CA SER A 92 -2.39 8.79 -26.70
C SER A 92 -2.02 8.28 -28.10
N ASN A 93 -1.99 6.95 -28.30
CA ASN A 93 -1.51 6.31 -29.52
C ASN A 93 -2.40 5.10 -29.88
N ILE A 94 -3.61 5.38 -30.39
CA ILE A 94 -4.74 4.45 -30.53
C ILE A 94 -4.43 3.22 -31.42
N THR A 95 -3.38 3.28 -32.25
CA THR A 95 -2.85 2.14 -33.01
C THR A 95 -2.21 1.06 -32.13
N SER A 96 -1.96 1.34 -30.85
CA SER A 96 -1.39 0.41 -29.86
C SER A 96 -2.43 -0.45 -29.16
N VAL A 97 -3.73 -0.26 -29.45
CA VAL A 97 -4.83 -1.05 -28.89
C VAL A 97 -4.78 -2.46 -29.48
N GLY A 98 -4.51 -3.48 -28.64
CA GLY A 98 -4.36 -4.88 -29.06
C GLY A 98 -2.92 -5.35 -29.28
N ALA A 99 -1.94 -4.46 -29.20
CA ALA A 99 -0.51 -4.79 -29.31
C ALA A 99 0.14 -5.11 -27.93
N THR A 100 1.42 -5.48 -27.91
CA THR A 100 2.20 -5.76 -26.68
C THR A 100 2.00 -4.76 -25.53
N PRO A 101 1.93 -3.42 -25.76
CA PRO A 101 1.68 -2.45 -24.70
C PRO A 101 0.37 -2.69 -23.95
N PHE A 102 -0.70 -3.10 -24.65
CA PHE A 102 -2.00 -3.41 -24.04
C PHE A 102 -1.89 -4.54 -23.03
N ARG A 103 -1.14 -5.60 -23.34
CA ARG A 103 -0.92 -6.74 -22.43
C ARG A 103 -0.12 -6.33 -21.19
N ILE A 104 0.91 -5.50 -21.37
CA ILE A 104 1.74 -5.02 -20.26
C ILE A 104 0.94 -4.11 -19.32
N GLY A 105 0.18 -3.15 -19.87
CA GLY A 105 -0.63 -2.22 -19.07
C GLY A 105 -1.72 -2.93 -18.28
N THR A 106 -2.47 -3.84 -18.92
CA THR A 106 -3.52 -4.64 -18.27
C THR A 106 -2.96 -5.56 -17.19
N PHE A 107 -1.81 -6.22 -17.45
CA PHE A 107 -1.13 -7.05 -16.46
C PHE A 107 -0.70 -6.23 -15.24
N ALA A 108 -0.03 -5.09 -15.45
CA ALA A 108 0.46 -4.24 -14.37
C ALA A 108 -0.67 -3.66 -13.50
N LEU A 109 -1.78 -3.21 -14.12
CA LEU A 109 -2.98 -2.78 -13.39
C LEU A 109 -3.62 -3.92 -12.58
N SER A 110 -3.67 -5.13 -13.15
CA SER A 110 -4.21 -6.32 -12.46
C SER A 110 -3.37 -6.71 -11.25
N VAL A 111 -2.03 -6.70 -11.39
CA VAL A 111 -1.10 -6.94 -10.29
C VAL A 111 -1.27 -5.88 -9.20
N GLY A 112 -1.31 -4.58 -9.58
CA GLY A 112 -1.54 -3.49 -8.64
C GLY A 112 -2.85 -3.63 -7.86
N ALA A 113 -3.93 -4.07 -8.52
CA ALA A 113 -5.23 -4.32 -7.89
C ALA A 113 -5.17 -5.49 -6.88
N VAL A 114 -4.57 -6.62 -7.26
CA VAL A 114 -4.42 -7.80 -6.38
C VAL A 114 -3.59 -7.43 -5.16
N VAL A 115 -2.45 -6.75 -5.37
CA VAL A 115 -1.59 -6.31 -4.26
C VAL A 115 -2.34 -5.34 -3.34
N SER A 116 -3.15 -4.44 -3.90
CA SER A 116 -3.99 -3.54 -3.10
C SER A 116 -4.99 -4.31 -2.25
N LEU A 117 -5.64 -5.35 -2.76
CA LEU A 117 -6.53 -6.21 -1.98
C LEU A 117 -5.81 -6.91 -0.83
N PHE A 118 -4.62 -7.45 -1.07
CA PHE A 118 -3.82 -8.07 0.00
C PHE A 118 -3.41 -7.05 1.07
N VAL A 119 -3.00 -5.85 0.67
CA VAL A 119 -2.64 -4.78 1.60
C VAL A 119 -3.86 -4.36 2.44
N ILE A 120 -5.03 -4.23 1.82
CA ILE A 120 -6.29 -3.95 2.53
C ILE A 120 -6.61 -5.05 3.55
N ALA A 121 -6.51 -6.32 3.14
CA ALA A 121 -6.80 -7.46 4.01
C ALA A 121 -5.86 -7.51 5.22
N ILE A 122 -4.55 -7.38 5.00
CA ILE A 122 -3.55 -7.39 6.08
C ILE A 122 -3.74 -6.19 7.00
N ALA A 123 -3.97 -4.99 6.45
CA ALA A 123 -4.22 -3.80 7.26
C ALA A 123 -5.50 -3.93 8.09
N ALA A 124 -6.56 -4.55 7.56
CA ALA A 124 -7.79 -4.81 8.30
C ALA A 124 -7.60 -5.82 9.43
N LEU A 125 -6.79 -6.87 9.21
CA LEU A 125 -6.44 -7.86 10.24
C LEU A 125 -5.56 -7.26 11.36
N ASP A 126 -4.62 -6.38 11.00
CA ASP A 126 -3.80 -5.64 11.96
C ASP A 126 -4.63 -4.69 12.83
N LEU A 127 -5.70 -4.11 12.29
CA LEU A 127 -6.64 -3.27 13.06
C LEU A 127 -7.49 -4.07 14.03
N ARG A 128 -7.77 -5.34 13.73
CA ARG A 128 -8.57 -6.25 14.57
C ARG A 128 -7.73 -6.93 15.66
N SER A 129 -6.41 -6.97 15.51
CA SER A 129 -5.51 -7.55 16.50
C SER A 129 -5.41 -6.62 17.70
N PRO A 130 -5.91 -7.01 18.90
CA PRO A 130 -5.72 -6.20 20.10
C PRO A 130 -4.22 -6.02 20.34
N ALA A 131 -3.82 -4.81 20.75
CA ALA A 131 -2.46 -4.55 21.16
C ALA A 131 -2.07 -5.62 22.19
N ALA A 132 -0.96 -6.32 21.94
CA ALA A 132 -0.44 -7.28 22.92
C ALA A 132 -0.37 -6.55 24.27
N PRO A 133 -0.87 -7.17 25.36
CA PRO A 133 -0.82 -6.55 26.68
C PRO A 133 0.60 -6.09 26.94
N GLU A 134 0.72 -4.84 27.39
CA GLU A 134 1.98 -4.20 27.73
C GLU A 134 2.81 -5.19 28.56
N PRO A 135 4.07 -5.49 28.20
CA PRO A 135 4.88 -6.41 28.99
C PRO A 135 4.91 -5.85 30.40
N SER A 136 4.36 -6.61 31.36
CA SER A 136 4.27 -6.21 32.77
C SER A 136 5.59 -5.57 33.19
N PRO A 137 5.57 -4.41 33.89
CA PRO A 137 6.80 -3.74 34.28
C PRO A 137 7.72 -4.78 34.89
N ARG A 138 8.88 -5.04 34.25
CA ARG A 138 9.85 -6.00 34.77
C ARG A 138 10.05 -5.63 36.23
N PRO A 139 9.87 -6.55 37.20
CA PRO A 139 10.04 -6.22 38.60
C PRO A 139 11.41 -5.56 38.72
N ARG A 140 11.43 -4.27 39.11
CA ARG A 140 12.66 -3.53 39.35
C ARG A 140 13.49 -4.43 40.24
N ARG A 141 14.60 -4.97 39.71
CA ARG A 141 15.56 -5.72 40.52
C ARG A 141 15.88 -4.80 41.68
N ARG A 142 15.43 -5.18 42.89
CA ARG A 142 15.76 -4.42 44.10
C ARG A 142 17.27 -4.25 44.10
N PRO A 143 17.79 -3.04 44.39
CA PRO A 143 19.22 -2.86 44.61
C PRO A 143 19.65 -3.92 45.63
N ARG A 144 20.64 -4.74 45.25
CA ARG A 144 21.22 -5.74 46.14
C ARG A 144 21.74 -4.95 47.35
N ARG A 145 21.04 -5.06 48.49
CA ARG A 145 21.47 -4.43 49.74
C ARG A 145 22.88 -4.94 50.01
N ASP A 146 23.83 -4.02 50.00
CA ASP A 146 25.23 -4.32 50.25
C ASP A 146 25.35 -4.75 51.73
N PRO A 147 25.89 -5.94 52.05
CA PRO A 147 25.98 -6.43 53.43
C PRO A 147 26.81 -5.54 54.36
N ARG A 148 27.50 -4.54 53.81
CA ARG A 148 28.37 -3.61 54.56
C ARG A 148 27.62 -2.46 55.25
N GLN A 149 26.30 -2.34 55.10
CA GLN A 149 25.49 -1.27 55.69
C GLN A 149 24.67 -1.68 56.92
N GLN A 150 25.12 -2.67 57.72
CA GLN A 150 24.58 -2.88 59.05
C GLN A 150 25.40 -2.08 60.08
N PRO A 151 24.82 -1.07 60.75
CA PRO A 151 25.44 -0.46 61.91
C PRO A 151 25.46 -1.47 63.07
N ARG A 152 26.58 -1.49 63.80
CA ARG A 152 26.74 -2.25 65.05
C ARG A 152 25.84 -1.70 66.15
#